data_AF-A0A9D5RKA8-F1
#
_entry.id   AF-A0A9D5RKA8-F1
#
_cell.length_a   1.000
_cell.length_b   1.000
_cell.length_c   1.000
_cell.angle_alpha   90.00
_cell.angle_beta   90.00
_cell.angle_gamma   90.00
#
_symmetry.space_group_name_H-M   'P 1'
#
loop_
_entity.id
_entity.type
_entity.pdbx_description
1 polymer ?
#
loop_
_entity_poly.entity_id
_entity_poly.type
_entity_poly.pdbx_seq_one_letter_code
_entity_poly.pdbx_strand_id
1 'polypeptide(L)'
;MFAIKDDLFYRYSRFRGRTKIMTYDKEKTDETFECQEGCYIKYVNIDDDTITKVYSLRFYVEYHDPVVHDTILWRISEDMYGYRPFSIDNNEVGITTFGSCKESGWHSHGRDNSSKIINLMDCNSYVLEYEYYKRDGRLLDKSDIERETVDKDKFIEAVKKHQISNV
;
A
#
# COMPACT_ATOMS: atom_id res chain seq x y z
N MET A 1 6.57 2.23 -3.06
CA MET A 1 6.12 2.72 -4.38
C MET A 1 6.11 1.55 -5.35
N PHE A 2 5.41 1.72 -6.45
CA PHE A 2 5.26 0.74 -7.51
C PHE A 2 5.59 1.38 -8.85
N ALA A 3 6.01 0.56 -9.80
CA ALA A 3 6.25 0.97 -11.17
C ALA A 3 5.61 -0.01 -12.14
N ILE A 4 5.15 0.53 -13.28
CA ILE A 4 4.82 -0.27 -14.46
C ILE A 4 5.96 -0.08 -15.45
N LYS A 5 6.64 -1.17 -15.82
CA LYS A 5 7.70 -1.19 -16.83
C LYS A 5 7.38 -2.28 -17.86
N ASP A 6 7.34 -1.95 -19.15
CA ASP A 6 6.96 -2.88 -20.23
C ASP A 6 5.65 -3.63 -19.90
N ASP A 7 4.64 -2.90 -19.41
CA ASP A 7 3.35 -3.41 -18.94
C ASP A 7 3.39 -4.39 -17.75
N LEU A 8 4.57 -4.62 -17.18
CA LEU A 8 4.77 -5.46 -15.99
C LEU A 8 4.85 -4.62 -14.72
N PHE A 9 4.32 -5.19 -13.63
CA PHE A 9 4.21 -4.54 -12.32
C PHE A 9 5.38 -4.92 -11.41
N TYR A 10 6.06 -3.90 -10.88
CA TYR A 10 7.23 -4.03 -10.01
C TYR A 10 7.15 -3.16 -8.77
N ARG A 11 7.90 -3.55 -7.74
CA ARG A 11 8.18 -2.70 -6.57
C ARG A 11 9.22 -1.69 -6.99
N TYR A 12 8.98 -0.43 -6.63
CA TYR A 12 9.86 0.67 -6.98
C TYR A 12 10.47 1.28 -5.72
N SER A 13 11.79 1.50 -5.75
CA SER A 13 12.52 2.20 -4.70
C SER A 13 13.52 3.18 -5.30
N ARG A 14 13.55 4.39 -4.75
CA ARG A 14 14.54 5.41 -5.06
C ARG A 14 15.22 5.82 -3.77
N PHE A 15 16.52 5.61 -3.68
CA PHE A 15 17.31 5.94 -2.51
C PHE A 15 18.63 6.57 -2.93
N ARG A 16 18.93 7.77 -2.40
CA ARG A 16 20.16 8.53 -2.69
C ARG A 16 20.48 8.63 -4.20
N GLY A 17 19.46 8.94 -5.00
CA GLY A 17 19.61 9.10 -6.45
C GLY A 17 19.67 7.81 -7.26
N ARG A 18 19.78 6.63 -6.61
CA ARG A 18 19.70 5.34 -7.28
C ARG A 18 18.26 4.85 -7.30
N THR A 19 17.81 4.43 -8.48
CA THR A 19 16.48 3.89 -8.69
C THR A 19 16.59 2.40 -9.00
N LYS A 20 15.74 1.60 -8.36
CA LYS A 20 15.64 0.16 -8.62
C LYS A 20 14.20 -0.30 -8.71
N ILE A 21 13.97 -1.28 -9.55
CA ILE A 21 12.76 -2.10 -9.58
C ILE A 21 13.05 -3.48 -8.99
N MET A 22 12.05 -4.09 -8.38
CA MET A 22 12.17 -5.35 -7.68
C MET A 22 10.94 -6.23 -7.94
N THR A 23 11.15 -7.54 -8.02
CA THR A 23 10.10 -8.55 -8.11
C THR A 23 10.57 -9.87 -7.48
N TYR A 24 9.65 -10.67 -6.96
CA TYR A 24 9.89 -12.06 -6.58
C TYR A 24 9.52 -13.06 -7.69
N ASP A 25 8.91 -12.57 -8.78
CA ASP A 25 8.50 -13.36 -9.94
C ASP A 25 9.61 -13.39 -10.99
N LYS A 26 10.24 -14.56 -11.15
CA LYS A 26 11.32 -14.77 -12.12
C LYS A 26 10.88 -14.56 -13.56
N GLU A 27 9.62 -14.83 -13.89
CA GLU A 27 9.12 -14.74 -15.26
C GLU A 27 9.04 -13.28 -15.76
N LYS A 28 9.07 -12.30 -14.84
CA LYS A 28 9.13 -10.87 -15.16
C LYS A 28 10.56 -10.35 -15.35
N THR A 29 11.57 -11.23 -15.34
CA THR A 29 12.99 -10.85 -15.31
C THR A 29 13.72 -11.21 -16.59
N ASP A 30 14.84 -10.54 -16.81
CA ASP A 30 15.79 -10.77 -17.89
C ASP A 30 17.21 -10.93 -17.32
N GLU A 31 18.22 -11.13 -18.16
CA GLU A 31 19.61 -11.31 -17.74
C GLU A 31 20.24 -10.13 -17.00
N THR A 32 19.58 -8.97 -16.97
CA THR A 32 20.07 -7.77 -16.29
C THR A 32 19.56 -7.62 -14.85
N PHE A 33 18.69 -8.52 -14.40
CA PHE A 33 18.29 -8.61 -12.99
C PHE A 33 19.31 -9.41 -12.17
N GLU A 34 19.63 -8.90 -10.99
CA GLU A 34 20.40 -9.62 -9.98
C GLU A 34 19.45 -10.28 -8.97
N CYS A 35 19.68 -11.56 -8.64
CA CYS A 35 18.92 -12.24 -7.60
C CYS A 35 19.63 -12.14 -6.24
N GLN A 36 18.94 -11.59 -5.24
CA GLN A 36 19.41 -11.46 -3.87
C GLN A 36 18.31 -11.97 -2.92
N GLU A 37 18.60 -13.03 -2.16
CA GLU A 37 17.67 -13.63 -1.18
C GLU A 37 16.26 -13.94 -1.75
N GLY A 38 16.21 -14.40 -3.01
CA GLY A 38 14.95 -14.72 -3.70
C GLY A 38 14.22 -13.52 -4.30
N CYS A 39 14.73 -12.30 -4.10
CA CYS A 39 14.25 -11.09 -4.77
C CYS A 39 15.12 -10.77 -5.98
N TYR A 40 14.49 -10.52 -7.13
CA TYR A 40 15.15 -10.05 -8.34
C TYR A 40 15.13 -8.53 -8.37
N ILE A 41 16.31 -7.92 -8.52
CA ILE A 41 16.53 -6.49 -8.44
C ILE A 41 17.22 -6.01 -9.72
N LYS A 42 16.70 -4.92 -10.31
CA LYS A 42 17.33 -4.24 -11.44
C LYS A 42 17.41 -2.75 -11.16
N TYR A 43 18.60 -2.18 -11.33
CA TYR A 43 18.78 -0.73 -11.32
C TYR A 43 18.29 -0.15 -12.64
N VAL A 44 17.53 0.93 -12.58
CA VAL A 44 16.91 1.55 -13.76
C VAL A 44 17.11 3.06 -13.72
N ASN A 45 17.06 3.70 -14.88
CA ASN A 45 16.86 5.13 -14.94
C ASN A 45 15.35 5.42 -14.85
N ILE A 46 14.93 6.39 -14.04
CA ILE A 46 13.51 6.77 -13.96
C ILE A 46 13.04 7.46 -15.26
N ASP A 47 13.97 8.06 -16.02
CA ASP A 47 13.73 8.67 -17.32
C ASP A 47 13.58 7.62 -18.44
N ASP A 48 13.73 6.34 -18.14
CA ASP A 48 13.52 5.26 -19.11
C ASP A 48 12.05 5.24 -19.57
N ASP A 49 11.84 5.37 -20.88
CA ASP A 49 10.53 5.41 -21.52
C ASP A 49 9.74 4.10 -21.33
N THR A 50 10.42 2.98 -21.07
CA THR A 50 9.76 1.70 -20.77
C THR A 50 9.05 1.74 -19.42
N ILE A 51 9.42 2.64 -18.51
CA ILE A 51 8.71 2.87 -17.24
C ILE A 51 7.58 3.85 -17.48
N THR A 52 6.37 3.34 -17.66
CA THR A 52 5.20 4.15 -18.01
C THR A 52 4.55 4.81 -16.81
N LYS A 53 4.60 4.18 -15.64
CA LYS A 53 3.99 4.70 -14.40
C LYS A 53 4.89 4.48 -13.19
N VAL A 54 4.92 5.46 -12.28
CA VAL A 54 5.51 5.35 -10.95
C VAL A 54 4.53 5.99 -9.97
N TYR A 55 4.12 5.25 -8.94
CA TYR A 55 3.13 5.74 -7.98
C TYR A 55 3.28 5.14 -6.59
N SER A 56 2.75 5.85 -5.60
CA SER A 56 2.37 5.30 -4.30
C SER A 56 0.90 4.94 -4.31
N LEU A 57 0.53 3.85 -3.66
CA LEU A 57 -0.87 3.49 -3.42
C LEU A 57 -1.11 3.48 -1.91
N ARG A 58 -2.17 4.15 -1.47
CA ARG A 58 -2.64 4.13 -0.08
C ARG A 58 -4.06 3.62 -0.05
N PHE A 59 -4.35 2.83 0.98
CA PHE A 59 -5.64 2.19 1.17
C PHE A 59 -6.38 2.90 2.30
N TYR A 60 -7.65 3.21 2.09
CA TYR A 60 -8.49 3.79 3.11
C TYR A 60 -9.84 3.08 3.18
N VAL A 61 -10.44 3.08 4.36
CA VAL A 61 -11.81 2.63 4.58
C VAL A 61 -12.57 3.68 5.37
N GLU A 62 -13.85 3.81 5.07
CA GLU A 62 -14.77 4.61 5.86
C GLU A 62 -15.39 3.74 6.94
N TYR A 63 -15.10 4.05 8.20
CA TYR A 63 -15.54 3.28 9.36
C TYR A 63 -15.91 4.24 10.49
N HIS A 64 -17.11 4.08 11.06
CA HIS A 64 -17.55 4.85 12.20
C HIS A 64 -17.16 4.16 13.50
N ASP A 65 -16.16 4.71 14.18
CA ASP A 65 -15.77 4.22 15.50
C ASP A 65 -16.61 4.87 16.61
N PRO A 66 -17.08 4.09 17.61
CA PRO A 66 -17.90 4.61 18.70
C PRO A 66 -17.09 5.39 19.76
N VAL A 67 -15.76 5.45 19.67
CA VAL A 67 -14.90 6.20 20.60
C VAL A 67 -14.17 7.33 19.88
N VAL A 68 -13.68 7.07 18.67
CA VAL A 68 -12.98 8.06 17.84
C VAL A 68 -13.93 8.65 16.80
N HIS A 69 -14.71 9.65 17.20
CA HIS A 69 -15.76 10.22 16.36
C HIS A 69 -15.27 11.16 15.25
N ASP A 70 -14.13 11.82 15.46
CA ASP A 70 -13.59 12.83 14.53
C ASP A 70 -12.91 12.21 13.30
N THR A 71 -12.70 10.90 13.30
CA THR A 71 -12.05 10.16 12.22
C THR A 71 -13.05 9.23 11.55
N ILE A 72 -13.40 9.56 10.31
CA ILE A 72 -14.32 8.77 9.47
C ILE A 72 -13.54 7.93 8.45
N LEU A 73 -12.49 8.51 7.86
CA LEU A 73 -11.66 7.86 6.86
C LEU A 73 -10.35 7.37 7.47
N TRP A 74 -10.17 6.06 7.51
CA TRP A 74 -9.05 5.39 8.16
C TRP A 74 -8.07 4.89 7.13
N ARG A 75 -6.80 5.29 7.27
CA ARG A 75 -5.72 4.71 6.47
C ARG A 75 -5.44 3.30 6.96
N ILE A 76 -5.49 2.34 6.06
CA ILE A 76 -5.10 0.96 6.31
C ILE A 76 -3.63 0.77 5.89
N SER A 77 -2.87 0.03 6.68
CA SER A 77 -1.56 -0.47 6.28
C SER A 77 -1.41 -1.91 6.77
N GLU A 78 -0.95 -2.81 5.90
CA GLU A 78 -0.76 -4.23 6.25
C GLU A 78 0.33 -4.43 7.29
N ASP A 79 1.33 -3.54 7.31
CA ASP A 79 2.36 -3.50 8.33
C ASP A 79 1.86 -2.90 9.67
N MET A 80 0.55 -2.60 9.81
CA MET A 80 0.05 -2.07 11.08
C MET A 80 0.11 -3.13 12.17
N TYR A 81 0.67 -2.73 13.31
CA TYR A 81 0.68 -3.52 14.52
C TYR A 81 -0.75 -3.67 15.09
N GLY A 82 -1.26 -4.90 15.07
CA GLY A 82 -2.45 -5.31 15.79
C GLY A 82 -2.10 -5.90 17.16
N TYR A 83 -3.07 -5.96 18.06
CA TYR A 83 -2.93 -6.71 19.32
C TYR A 83 -2.87 -8.23 19.12
N ARG A 84 -3.18 -8.69 17.90
CA ARG A 84 -2.99 -10.05 17.40
C ARG A 84 -2.72 -10.01 15.89
N PRO A 85 -2.25 -11.12 15.28
CA PRO A 85 -2.25 -11.25 13.83
C PRO A 85 -3.67 -11.08 13.26
N PHE A 86 -3.77 -10.40 12.13
CA PHE A 86 -4.98 -10.24 11.32
C PHE A 86 -4.60 -10.35 9.84
N SER A 87 -5.58 -10.64 8.98
CA SER A 87 -5.33 -10.77 7.54
C SER A 87 -6.50 -10.23 6.74
N ILE A 88 -6.17 -9.61 5.61
CA ILE A 88 -7.13 -9.19 4.59
C ILE A 88 -7.94 -10.39 4.05
N ASP A 89 -7.38 -11.61 4.07
CA ASP A 89 -8.10 -12.84 3.69
C ASP A 89 -9.27 -13.15 4.62
N ASN A 90 -9.18 -12.73 5.87
CA ASN A 90 -10.25 -12.88 6.86
C ASN A 90 -11.20 -11.67 6.90
N ASN A 91 -11.10 -10.76 5.91
CA ASN A 91 -11.76 -9.44 5.92
C ASN A 91 -11.32 -8.56 7.12
N GLU A 92 -10.12 -8.75 7.66
CA GLU A 92 -9.65 -8.00 8.83
C GLU A 92 -8.58 -6.99 8.43
N VAL A 93 -8.71 -5.78 8.95
CA VAL A 93 -7.71 -4.71 8.77
C VAL A 93 -7.46 -3.98 10.08
N GLY A 94 -6.24 -3.49 10.25
CA GLY A 94 -5.84 -2.65 11.38
C GLY A 94 -6.09 -1.18 11.09
N ILE A 95 -6.64 -0.47 12.08
CA ILE A 95 -6.69 0.99 12.15
C ILE A 95 -5.94 1.48 13.38
N THR A 96 -5.39 2.68 13.33
CA THR A 96 -4.63 3.29 14.43
C THR A 96 -5.12 4.67 14.74
N THR A 97 -5.05 5.05 16.02
CA THR A 97 -5.29 6.42 16.48
C THR A 97 -4.18 6.87 17.40
N PHE A 98 -3.97 8.19 17.48
CA PHE A 98 -3.06 8.78 18.44
C PHE A 98 -3.67 8.74 19.85
N GLY A 99 -2.81 8.52 20.85
CA GLY A 99 -3.21 8.46 22.24
C GLY A 99 -3.52 7.04 22.74
N SER A 100 -3.66 6.93 24.06
CA SER A 100 -3.97 5.67 24.73
C SER A 100 -5.48 5.46 24.83
N CYS A 101 -5.98 4.42 24.17
CA CYS A 101 -7.35 3.97 24.22
C CYS A 101 -7.39 2.46 24.47
N LYS A 102 -8.28 2.03 25.37
CA LYS A 102 -8.48 0.61 25.73
C LYS A 102 -9.95 0.18 25.64
N GLU A 103 -10.81 1.06 25.11
CA GLU A 103 -12.25 0.87 25.05
C GLU A 103 -12.68 0.34 23.69
N SER A 104 -13.86 -0.27 23.60
CA SER A 104 -14.51 -0.61 22.32
C SER A 104 -13.63 -1.37 21.30
N GLY A 105 -12.77 -2.27 21.79
CA GLY A 105 -11.86 -3.09 20.98
C GLY A 105 -10.52 -2.43 20.63
N TRP A 106 -10.25 -1.21 21.10
CA TRP A 106 -8.95 -0.58 20.99
C TRP A 106 -7.93 -1.20 21.95
N HIS A 107 -6.69 -1.29 21.48
CA HIS A 107 -5.55 -1.72 22.26
C HIS A 107 -4.47 -0.65 22.27
N SER A 108 -4.14 -0.15 23.45
CA SER A 108 -3.08 0.82 23.66
C SER A 108 -1.70 0.16 23.62
N HIS A 109 -0.80 0.74 22.83
CA HIS A 109 0.62 0.38 22.72
C HIS A 109 1.51 1.38 23.49
N GLY A 110 0.99 1.89 24.62
CA GLY A 110 1.63 2.95 25.40
C GLY A 110 0.83 4.25 25.36
N ARG A 111 1.53 5.38 25.53
CA ARG A 111 0.88 6.70 25.66
C ARG A 111 0.37 7.27 24.34
N ASP A 112 1.04 6.95 23.24
CA ASP A 112 0.92 7.74 22.01
C ASP A 112 0.21 7.02 20.87
N ASN A 113 -0.02 5.71 20.98
CA ASN A 113 -0.60 4.94 19.89
C ASN A 113 -1.55 3.86 20.41
N SER A 114 -2.69 3.72 19.75
CA SER A 114 -3.61 2.61 19.94
C SER A 114 -4.01 2.03 18.59
N SER A 115 -4.24 0.73 18.54
CA SER A 115 -4.75 0.07 17.33
C SER A 115 -6.01 -0.72 17.60
N LYS A 116 -6.81 -0.89 16.56
CA LYS A 116 -8.02 -1.70 16.57
C LYS A 116 -8.06 -2.51 15.28
N ILE A 117 -8.47 -3.76 15.40
CA ILE A 117 -8.74 -4.61 14.24
C ILE A 117 -10.23 -4.49 13.96
N ILE A 118 -10.59 -4.16 12.72
CA ILE A 118 -11.97 -4.01 12.26
C ILE A 118 -12.25 -5.01 11.15
N ASN A 119 -13.52 -5.35 10.98
CA ASN A 119 -13.98 -6.15 9.86
C ASN A 119 -14.33 -5.23 8.68
N LEU A 120 -13.87 -5.55 7.47
CA LEU A 120 -14.20 -4.81 6.27
C LEU A 120 -15.71 -4.79 6.01
N MET A 121 -16.46 -5.79 6.46
CA MET A 121 -17.93 -5.84 6.34
C MET A 121 -18.63 -4.74 7.15
N ASP A 122 -17.95 -4.18 8.15
CA ASP A 122 -18.49 -3.10 8.98
C ASP A 122 -18.15 -1.70 8.41
N CYS A 123 -17.48 -1.64 7.26
CA CYS A 123 -17.09 -0.39 6.61
C CYS A 123 -18.16 0.09 5.61
N ASN A 124 -18.33 1.41 5.51
CA ASN A 124 -19.28 2.02 4.59
C ASN A 124 -18.73 2.12 3.15
N SER A 125 -17.44 2.39 3.01
CA SER A 125 -16.79 2.62 1.72
C SER A 125 -15.31 2.26 1.76
N TYR A 126 -14.75 1.98 0.58
CA TYR A 126 -13.36 1.59 0.39
C TYR A 126 -12.72 2.49 -0.65
N VAL A 127 -11.57 3.08 -0.34
CA VAL A 127 -10.93 4.10 -1.18
C VAL A 127 -9.49 3.72 -1.48
N LEU A 128 -9.14 3.79 -2.76
CA LEU A 128 -7.79 3.68 -3.27
C LEU A 128 -7.28 5.08 -3.60
N GLU A 129 -6.18 5.50 -2.97
CA GLU A 129 -5.51 6.77 -3.29
C GLU A 129 -4.20 6.47 -4.01
N TYR A 130 -4.15 6.85 -5.29
CA TYR A 130 -2.95 6.80 -6.12
C TYR A 130 -2.26 8.16 -6.09
N GLU A 131 -1.00 8.18 -5.71
CA GLU A 131 -0.14 9.36 -5.83
C GLU A 131 0.91 9.08 -6.91
N TYR A 132 0.71 9.65 -8.10
CA TYR A 132 1.56 9.45 -9.26
C TYR A 132 2.75 10.41 -9.24
N TYR A 133 3.93 9.88 -9.56
CA TYR A 133 5.17 10.65 -9.80
C TYR A 133 5.61 10.57 -11.27
N LYS A 134 5.15 9.53 -11.98
CA LYS A 134 5.32 9.34 -13.42
C LYS A 134 4.01 8.78 -13.99
N ARG A 135 3.54 9.33 -15.11
CA ARG A 135 2.34 8.88 -15.82
C ARG A 135 2.55 8.98 -17.33
N ASP A 136 2.14 7.96 -18.06
CA ASP A 136 2.28 7.85 -19.52
C ASP A 136 3.71 8.15 -20.02
N GLY A 137 4.70 7.61 -19.31
CA GLY A 137 6.12 7.78 -19.63
C GLY A 137 6.71 9.13 -19.22
N ARG A 138 5.91 10.06 -18.69
CA ARG A 138 6.37 11.41 -18.31
C ARG A 138 6.47 11.58 -16.81
N LEU A 139 7.61 12.11 -16.36
CA LEU A 139 7.77 12.56 -14.98
C LEU A 139 6.89 13.78 -14.72
N LEU A 140 6.31 13.83 -13.53
CA LEU A 140 5.49 14.94 -13.10
C LEU A 140 6.34 15.88 -12.23
N ASP A 141 6.24 17.19 -12.48
CA ASP A 141 6.92 18.22 -11.67
C ASP A 141 6.41 18.22 -10.22
N LYS A 142 5.14 17.85 -10.04
CA LYS A 142 4.47 17.64 -8.75
C LYS A 142 3.64 16.36 -8.84
N SER A 143 3.55 15.62 -7.74
CA SER A 143 2.70 14.43 -7.75
C SER A 143 1.24 14.77 -7.99
N ASP A 144 0.57 13.90 -8.74
CA ASP A 144 -0.87 13.96 -8.99
C ASP A 144 -1.58 12.93 -8.12
N ILE A 145 -2.71 13.30 -7.53
CA ILE A 145 -3.47 12.45 -6.60
C ILE A 145 -4.81 12.10 -7.22
N GLU A 146 -5.03 10.81 -7.40
CA GLU A 146 -6.29 10.25 -7.86
C GLU A 146 -6.89 9.38 -6.78
N ARG A 147 -8.17 9.59 -6.46
CA ARG A 147 -8.91 8.78 -5.49
C ARG A 147 -10.05 8.07 -6.20
N GLU A 148 -10.13 6.77 -6.00
CA GLU A 148 -11.22 5.94 -6.48
C GLU A 148 -11.95 5.30 -5.30
N THR A 149 -13.27 5.43 -5.25
CA THR A 149 -14.11 4.60 -4.36
C THR A 149 -14.44 3.31 -5.09
N VAL A 150 -14.17 2.17 -4.46
CA VAL A 150 -14.31 0.84 -5.03
C VAL A 150 -15.18 -0.03 -4.15
N ASP A 151 -15.66 -1.15 -4.71
CA ASP A 151 -16.26 -2.20 -3.88
C ASP A 151 -15.20 -2.93 -3.04
N LYS A 152 -15.69 -3.72 -2.08
CA LYS A 152 -14.85 -4.46 -1.14
C LYS A 152 -13.91 -5.45 -1.84
N ASP A 153 -14.39 -6.15 -2.86
CA ASP A 153 -13.63 -7.21 -3.50
C ASP A 153 -12.47 -6.62 -4.31
N LYS A 154 -12.71 -5.56 -5.08
CA LYS A 154 -11.67 -4.79 -5.76
C LYS A 154 -10.68 -4.17 -4.78
N PHE A 155 -11.13 -3.71 -3.62
CA PHE A 155 -10.23 -3.23 -2.56
C PHE A 155 -9.31 -4.34 -2.04
N ILE A 156 -9.85 -5.52 -1.70
CA ILE A 156 -9.07 -6.68 -1.24
C ILE A 156 -8.07 -7.13 -2.30
N GLU A 157 -8.50 -7.21 -3.57
CA GLU A 157 -7.61 -7.54 -4.68
C GLU A 157 -6.47 -6.52 -4.82
N ALA A 158 -6.77 -5.23 -4.70
CA ALA A 158 -5.76 -4.18 -4.75
C ALA A 158 -4.77 -4.29 -3.59
N VAL A 159 -5.24 -4.51 -2.36
CA VAL A 159 -4.39 -4.73 -1.18
C VAL A 159 -3.45 -5.92 -1.43
N LYS A 160 -4.00 -7.08 -1.81
CA LYS A 160 -3.23 -8.29 -2.10
C LYS A 160 -2.22 -8.09 -3.21
N LYS A 161 -2.61 -7.50 -4.34
CA LYS A 161 -1.71 -7.26 -5.48
C LYS A 161 -0.49 -6.43 -5.09
N HIS A 162 -0.65 -5.53 -4.13
CA HIS A 162 0.40 -4.59 -3.72
C HIS A 162 1.20 -5.05 -2.48
N GLN A 163 0.89 -6.23 -1.91
CA GLN A 163 1.71 -6.90 -0.88
C GLN A 163 3.13 -7.17 -1.39
N ILE A 164 4.12 -7.09 -0.51
CA ILE A 164 5.55 -7.31 -0.85
C ILE A 164 5.75 -8.66 -1.56
N SER A 165 5.11 -9.71 -1.06
CA SER A 165 5.24 -11.08 -1.57
C SER A 165 4.69 -11.27 -2.99
N ASN A 166 3.81 -10.40 -3.45
CA ASN A 166 3.06 -10.58 -4.69
C ASN A 166 3.59 -9.69 -5.82
N VAL A 167 4.67 -8.94 -5.57
CA VAL A 167 5.29 -8.07 -6.56
C VAL A 167 6.50 -8.71 -7.19
#